data_AF-A0A6J8CQH2-F1
#
_entry.id   AF-A0A6J8CQH2-F1
#
_cell.length_a   1.000
_cell.length_b   1.000
_cell.length_c   1.000
_cell.angle_alpha   90.00
_cell.angle_beta   90.00
_cell.angle_gamma   90.00
#
_symmetry.space_group_name_H-M   'P 1'
#
loop_
_entity.id
_entity.type
_entity.pdbx_description
1 polymer ?
#
loop_
_entity_poly.entity_id
_entity_poly.type
_entity_poly.pdbx_seq_one_letter_code
_entity_poly.pdbx_strand_id
1 'polypeptide(L)'
;MTANHPAELDESQKKNLWPPPEGTAQAPPDEKNPLIKLFMDVSESQENILEDHLLLCNRINLHRCSDYCLRAPRNNPSVKQCRMEFGTPLNPGKPLRDSPAIVKDRNGSLRLEMERDHPNLVQHSQIHTQAWRASGDISLILSKSGPENPSVNEIIAVEKYVSGCACKGNEPTGIYLMIW
;
A
#
# COMPACT_ATOMS: atom_id res chain seq x y z
N MET A 1 -9.51 -27.50 2.50
CA MET A 1 -10.29 -26.99 1.35
C MET A 1 -9.52 -25.79 0.82
N THR A 2 -8.80 -25.96 -0.30
CA THR A 2 -8.09 -24.86 -0.96
C THR A 2 -9.06 -24.18 -1.91
N ALA A 3 -9.35 -22.89 -1.66
CA ALA A 3 -10.16 -22.09 -2.56
C ALA A 3 -9.32 -21.75 -3.80
N ASN A 4 -9.84 -22.03 -4.99
CA ASN A 4 -9.19 -21.67 -6.25
C ASN A 4 -9.05 -20.15 -6.36
N HIS A 5 -7.92 -19.70 -6.92
CA HIS A 5 -7.56 -18.31 -6.97
C HIS A 5 -8.29 -17.59 -8.13
N PRO A 6 -8.93 -16.43 -7.90
CA PRO A 6 -9.69 -15.73 -8.93
C PRO A 6 -8.88 -15.30 -10.16
N ALA A 7 -7.55 -15.19 -10.07
CA ALA A 7 -6.69 -14.87 -11.22
C ALA A 7 -6.61 -15.98 -12.29
N GLU A 8 -7.18 -17.16 -12.03
CA GLU A 8 -7.31 -18.21 -13.05
C GLU A 8 -8.31 -17.84 -14.16
N LEU A 9 -9.19 -16.85 -13.93
CA LEU A 9 -10.31 -16.54 -14.83
C LEU A 9 -10.11 -15.35 -15.78
N ASP A 10 -9.06 -14.54 -15.61
CA ASP A 10 -8.88 -13.32 -16.42
C ASP A 10 -7.63 -13.39 -17.30
N GLU A 11 -7.80 -13.56 -18.63
CA GLU A 11 -6.69 -13.64 -19.60
C GLU A 11 -6.09 -12.28 -19.98
N SER A 12 -6.59 -11.17 -19.43
CA SER A 12 -6.13 -9.84 -19.82
C SER A 12 -4.83 -9.43 -19.11
N GLN A 13 -3.75 -9.44 -19.90
CA GLN A 13 -2.53 -8.61 -19.84
C GLN A 13 -2.10 -8.05 -18.47
N LYS A 14 -1.18 -8.77 -17.82
CA LYS A 14 -0.23 -8.40 -16.71
C LYS A 14 0.11 -9.61 -15.83
N LYS A 15 -0.48 -10.79 -16.11
CA LYS A 15 -0.20 -12.09 -15.44
C LYS A 15 1.29 -12.42 -15.25
N ASN A 16 2.15 -11.99 -16.16
CA ASN A 16 3.59 -12.31 -16.09
C ASN A 16 4.36 -11.52 -15.02
N LEU A 17 3.78 -10.46 -14.45
CA LEU A 17 4.42 -9.65 -13.39
C LEU A 17 4.07 -10.15 -11.98
N TRP A 18 3.03 -10.97 -11.87
CA TRP A 18 2.53 -11.46 -10.59
C TRP A 18 2.99 -12.92 -10.40
N PRO A 19 3.62 -13.27 -9.28
CA PRO A 19 3.95 -14.66 -9.02
C PRO A 19 2.68 -15.53 -8.96
N PRO A 20 2.83 -16.86 -9.08
CA PRO A 20 1.72 -17.80 -9.04
C PRO A 20 0.83 -17.59 -7.79
N PRO A 21 -0.44 -18.04 -7.85
CA PRO A 21 -1.49 -17.70 -6.91
C PRO A 21 -1.05 -17.60 -5.45
N GLU A 22 -1.63 -16.66 -4.72
CA GLU A 22 -1.39 -16.42 -3.31
C GLU A 22 -1.27 -17.72 -2.46
N GLY A 23 -0.06 -18.04 -2.01
CA GLY A 23 0.22 -19.22 -1.17
C GLY A 23 0.56 -20.51 -1.93
N THR A 24 0.72 -20.44 -3.25
CA THR A 24 1.20 -21.56 -4.08
C THR A 24 2.70 -21.55 -4.29
N ALA A 25 3.34 -20.37 -4.23
CA ALA A 25 4.79 -20.27 -4.17
C ALA A 25 5.29 -20.78 -2.82
N GLN A 26 6.33 -21.62 -2.84
CA GLN A 26 7.08 -21.89 -1.62
C GLN A 26 7.55 -20.56 -1.02
N ALA A 27 7.40 -20.42 0.29
CA ALA A 27 7.99 -19.32 1.01
C ALA A 27 9.49 -19.28 0.66
N PRO A 28 10.06 -18.12 0.28
CA PRO A 28 11.51 -18.01 0.16
C PRO A 28 12.16 -18.49 1.47
N PRO A 29 13.33 -19.16 1.40
CA PRO A 29 14.13 -19.48 2.58
C PRO A 29 14.30 -18.26 3.47
N ASP A 30 14.48 -18.45 4.78
CA ASP A 30 14.57 -17.33 5.73
C ASP A 30 15.64 -16.31 5.30
N GLU A 31 16.79 -16.77 4.80
CA GLU A 31 17.87 -15.95 4.23
C GLU A 31 17.43 -15.02 3.08
N LYS A 32 16.37 -15.40 2.37
CA LYS A 32 15.76 -14.65 1.25
C LYS A 32 14.42 -14.03 1.63
N ASN A 33 14.05 -14.02 2.90
CA ASN A 33 12.80 -13.45 3.35
C ASN A 33 12.87 -11.91 3.28
N PRO A 34 12.04 -11.25 2.45
CA PRO A 34 12.10 -9.80 2.28
C PRO A 34 11.77 -9.03 3.58
N LEU A 35 11.15 -9.69 4.57
CA LEU A 35 10.76 -9.10 5.85
C LEU A 35 11.90 -8.98 6.86
N ILE A 36 13.00 -9.70 6.66
CA ILE A 36 14.17 -9.64 7.58
C ILE A 36 15.33 -8.80 7.00
N LYS A 37 15.22 -8.38 5.75
CA LYS A 37 16.22 -7.58 5.04
C LYS A 37 16.17 -6.12 5.50
N LEU A 38 17.30 -5.44 5.69
CA LEU A 38 17.29 -4.00 5.96
C LEU A 38 17.07 -3.22 4.67
N PHE A 39 16.48 -2.03 4.76
CA PHE A 39 16.29 -1.17 3.59
C PHE A 39 17.62 -0.86 2.88
N MET A 40 18.70 -0.66 3.64
CA MET A 40 20.05 -0.39 3.13
C MET A 40 20.71 -1.58 2.42
N ASP A 41 20.21 -2.81 2.60
CA ASP A 41 20.75 -4.01 1.94
C ASP A 41 20.16 -4.20 0.53
N VAL A 42 19.20 -3.36 0.13
CA VAL A 42 18.65 -3.36 -1.23
C VAL A 42 19.59 -2.55 -2.11
N SER A 43 20.20 -3.19 -3.09
CA SER A 43 21.06 -2.48 -4.05
C SER A 43 20.27 -1.45 -4.84
N GLU A 44 20.91 -0.34 -5.18
CA GLU A 44 20.29 0.84 -5.81
C GLU A 44 19.84 0.64 -7.28
N SER A 45 20.15 -0.51 -7.91
CA SER A 45 19.69 -0.78 -9.27
C SER A 45 18.17 -0.89 -9.34
N GLN A 46 17.56 -0.30 -10.38
CA GLN A 46 16.11 -0.30 -10.57
C GLN A 46 15.47 -1.70 -10.57
N GLU A 47 16.14 -2.69 -11.15
CA GLU A 47 15.67 -4.09 -11.18
C GLU A 47 15.54 -4.67 -9.77
N ASN A 48 16.57 -4.51 -8.94
CA ASN A 48 16.56 -5.03 -7.57
C ASN A 48 15.59 -4.26 -6.65
N ILE A 49 15.39 -2.95 -6.87
CA ILE A 49 14.38 -2.16 -6.17
C ILE A 49 12.97 -2.67 -6.51
N LEU A 50 12.72 -2.98 -7.77
CA LEU A 50 11.45 -3.53 -8.25
C LEU A 50 11.22 -4.95 -7.71
N GLU A 51 12.21 -5.84 -7.81
CA GLU A 51 12.10 -7.20 -7.29
C GLU A 51 11.80 -7.21 -5.79
N ASP A 52 12.51 -6.40 -5.02
CA ASP A 52 12.29 -6.24 -3.58
C ASP A 52 10.86 -5.75 -3.27
N HIS A 53 10.37 -4.76 -4.02
CA HIS A 53 9.00 -4.25 -3.88
C HIS A 53 7.96 -5.33 -4.16
N LEU A 54 8.15 -6.12 -5.23
CA LEU A 54 7.24 -7.23 -5.57
C LEU A 54 7.24 -8.30 -4.47
N LEU A 55 8.42 -8.69 -3.97
CA LEU A 55 8.53 -9.67 -2.88
C LEU A 55 7.82 -9.20 -1.61
N LEU A 56 7.98 -7.92 -1.25
CA LEU A 56 7.24 -7.33 -0.13
C LEU A 56 5.74 -7.30 -0.38
N CYS A 57 5.30 -6.88 -1.57
CA CYS A 57 3.88 -6.80 -1.89
C CYS A 57 3.19 -8.16 -1.72
N ASN A 58 3.82 -9.21 -2.23
CA ASN A 58 3.30 -10.56 -2.12
C ASN A 58 3.21 -11.07 -0.68
N ARG A 59 4.04 -10.56 0.23
CA ARG A 59 4.03 -10.94 1.64
C ARG A 59 3.03 -10.15 2.47
N ILE A 60 2.92 -8.84 2.27
CA ILE A 60 2.19 -7.95 3.20
C ILE A 60 1.12 -7.06 2.57
N ASN A 61 1.15 -6.85 1.24
CA ASN A 61 0.19 -5.96 0.58
C ASN A 61 -0.91 -6.74 -0.18
N LEU A 62 -0.96 -8.06 -0.09
CA LEU A 62 -2.05 -8.85 -0.64
C LEU A 62 -3.08 -9.17 0.45
N HIS A 63 -4.30 -8.69 0.23
CA HIS A 63 -5.40 -8.89 1.16
C HIS A 63 -5.98 -10.29 1.02
N ARG A 64 -5.91 -11.05 2.11
CA ARG A 64 -6.74 -12.25 2.30
C ARG A 64 -7.79 -11.97 3.36
N CYS A 65 -9.04 -12.24 3.00
CA CYS A 65 -10.13 -12.09 3.97
C CYS A 65 -9.91 -13.01 5.17
N SER A 66 -10.05 -12.44 6.38
CA SER A 66 -10.02 -13.14 7.65
C SER A 66 -11.22 -12.73 8.51
N ASP A 67 -11.45 -13.39 9.64
CA ASP A 67 -12.54 -13.04 10.57
C ASP A 67 -12.43 -11.60 11.10
N TYR A 68 -11.24 -10.98 11.03
CA TYR A 68 -11.07 -9.57 11.38
C TYR A 68 -11.79 -8.61 10.43
N CYS A 69 -11.67 -8.84 9.11
CA CYS A 69 -12.22 -7.95 8.11
C CYS A 69 -13.63 -8.36 7.66
N LEU A 70 -13.96 -9.65 7.74
CA LEU A 70 -15.27 -10.17 7.41
C LEU A 70 -16.27 -9.84 8.49
N ARG A 71 -17.23 -8.97 8.17
CA ARG A 71 -18.31 -8.59 9.09
C ARG A 71 -19.67 -8.80 8.45
N ALA A 72 -20.60 -9.29 9.24
CA ALA A 72 -21.98 -9.36 8.83
C ALA A 72 -22.59 -7.95 8.89
N PRO A 73 -23.17 -7.42 7.79
CA PRO A 73 -23.87 -6.15 7.82
C PRO A 73 -25.13 -6.27 8.69
N ARG A 74 -25.51 -5.17 9.37
CA ARG A 74 -26.68 -5.14 10.25
C ARG A 74 -27.97 -5.60 9.55
N ASN A 75 -28.11 -5.28 8.26
CA ASN A 75 -29.32 -5.56 7.49
C ASN A 75 -29.35 -6.96 6.89
N ASN A 76 -28.23 -7.69 6.87
CA ASN A 76 -28.20 -9.08 6.41
C ASN A 76 -27.11 -9.87 7.16
N PRO A 77 -27.44 -10.39 8.37
CA PRO A 77 -26.49 -11.10 9.21
C PRO A 77 -25.91 -12.37 8.57
N SER A 78 -26.58 -12.90 7.55
CA SER A 78 -26.25 -14.19 6.92
C SER A 78 -25.07 -14.11 5.94
N VAL A 79 -24.70 -12.91 5.48
CA VAL A 79 -23.64 -12.72 4.48
C VAL A 79 -22.51 -11.88 5.06
N LYS A 80 -21.36 -12.51 5.38
CA LYS A 80 -20.16 -11.75 5.77
C LYS A 80 -19.62 -10.96 4.56
N GLN A 81 -19.36 -9.67 4.75
CA GLN A 81 -18.74 -8.80 3.76
C GLN A 81 -17.40 -8.27 4.27
N CYS A 82 -16.42 -8.12 3.37
CA CYS A 82 -15.13 -7.53 3.74
C CYS A 82 -15.27 -6.03 3.97
N ARG A 83 -15.06 -5.57 5.21
CA ARG A 83 -15.09 -4.15 5.56
C ARG A 83 -13.97 -3.32 4.91
N MET A 84 -12.94 -3.98 4.39
CA MET A 84 -11.86 -3.36 3.63
C MET A 84 -12.20 -3.21 2.14
N GLU A 85 -13.41 -3.63 1.75
CA GLU A 85 -13.99 -3.46 0.41
C GLU A 85 -13.26 -4.23 -0.70
N PHE A 86 -12.70 -5.41 -0.39
CA PHE A 86 -12.08 -6.29 -1.42
C PHE A 86 -13.10 -7.15 -2.17
N GLY A 87 -14.37 -7.10 -1.79
CA GLY A 87 -15.45 -7.80 -2.49
C GLY A 87 -15.41 -9.31 -2.34
N THR A 88 -16.08 -10.00 -3.27
CA THR A 88 -16.12 -11.45 -3.43
C THR A 88 -16.01 -11.79 -4.92
N PRO A 89 -15.81 -13.06 -5.32
CA PRO A 89 -15.79 -13.43 -6.74
C PRO A 89 -17.05 -13.02 -7.52
N LEU A 90 -18.19 -12.86 -6.85
CA LEU A 90 -19.47 -12.45 -7.45
C LEU A 90 -19.70 -10.93 -7.42
N ASN A 91 -19.01 -10.21 -6.54
CA ASN A 91 -19.12 -8.77 -6.38
C ASN A 91 -17.72 -8.19 -6.29
N PRO A 92 -17.15 -7.71 -7.41
CA PRO A 92 -15.82 -7.12 -7.40
C PRO A 92 -15.79 -5.98 -6.39
N GLY A 93 -14.73 -5.94 -5.59
CA GLY A 93 -14.55 -4.93 -4.56
C GLY A 93 -14.22 -3.56 -5.13
N LYS A 94 -13.32 -2.86 -4.44
CA LYS A 94 -12.70 -1.62 -4.93
C LYS A 94 -12.16 -1.82 -6.37
N PRO A 95 -12.35 -0.81 -7.24
CA PRO A 95 -11.93 -0.90 -8.63
C PRO A 95 -10.41 -0.96 -8.76
N LEU A 96 -9.96 -1.54 -9.87
CA LEU A 96 -8.59 -1.39 -10.36
C LEU A 96 -8.37 0.05 -10.84
N ARG A 97 -7.12 0.48 -10.86
CA ARG A 97 -6.72 1.85 -11.19
C ARG A 97 -5.32 1.84 -11.79
N ASP A 98 -5.15 2.42 -12.98
CA ASP A 98 -3.87 2.46 -13.68
C ASP A 98 -2.98 3.66 -13.31
N SER A 99 -3.54 4.66 -12.61
CA SER A 99 -2.78 5.85 -12.20
C SER A 99 -3.28 6.43 -10.87
N PRO A 100 -2.40 6.99 -10.02
CA PRO A 100 -2.82 7.62 -8.77
C PRO A 100 -3.86 8.73 -8.98
N ALA A 101 -4.78 8.88 -8.03
CA ALA A 101 -5.82 9.90 -8.07
C ALA A 101 -6.27 10.34 -6.68
N ILE A 102 -6.72 11.58 -6.56
CA ILE A 102 -7.43 12.07 -5.37
C ILE A 102 -8.92 11.86 -5.60
N VAL A 103 -9.55 11.01 -4.80
CA VAL A 103 -10.97 10.69 -4.88
C VAL A 103 -11.71 11.15 -3.63
N LYS A 104 -13.04 11.29 -3.73
CA LYS A 104 -13.88 11.47 -2.53
C LYS A 104 -14.27 10.10 -1.97
N ASP A 105 -14.13 9.93 -0.67
CA ASP A 105 -14.66 8.77 0.03
C ASP A 105 -16.19 8.84 0.19
N ARG A 106 -16.79 7.82 0.83
CA ARG A 106 -18.23 7.75 1.09
C ARG A 106 -18.75 8.90 1.96
N ASN A 107 -17.87 9.57 2.71
CA ASN A 107 -18.19 10.71 3.57
C ASN A 107 -17.88 12.06 2.88
N GLY A 108 -17.41 12.05 1.63
CA GLY A 108 -17.03 13.24 0.87
C GLY A 108 -15.61 13.76 1.14
N SER A 109 -14.84 13.08 2.00
CA SER A 109 -13.45 13.45 2.31
C SER A 109 -12.52 13.06 1.16
N LEU A 110 -11.51 13.89 0.89
CA LEU A 110 -10.50 13.59 -0.12
C LEU A 110 -9.56 12.48 0.38
N ARG A 111 -9.29 11.49 -0.49
CA ARG A 111 -8.40 10.36 -0.25
C ARG A 111 -7.49 10.17 -1.46
N LEU A 112 -6.19 10.01 -1.20
CA LEU A 112 -5.26 9.57 -2.23
C LEU A 112 -5.44 8.06 -2.47
N GLU A 113 -5.74 7.69 -3.70
CA GLU A 113 -5.77 6.32 -4.20
C GLU A 113 -4.58 6.09 -5.12
N MET A 114 -3.75 5.10 -4.81
CA MET A 114 -2.60 4.71 -5.63
C MET A 114 -3.03 3.76 -6.76
N GLU A 115 -2.10 3.49 -7.68
CA GLU A 115 -2.26 2.45 -8.70
C GLU A 115 -2.59 1.10 -8.05
N ARG A 116 -3.45 0.33 -8.72
CA ARG A 116 -3.89 -1.00 -8.31
C ARG A 116 -4.29 -1.80 -9.54
N ASP A 117 -3.49 -2.78 -9.87
CA ASP A 117 -3.66 -3.68 -11.00
C ASP A 117 -3.98 -5.12 -10.58
N HIS A 118 -4.11 -5.38 -9.27
CA HIS A 118 -4.53 -6.68 -8.74
C HIS A 118 -5.75 -6.58 -7.80
N PRO A 119 -6.77 -7.46 -7.93
CA PRO A 119 -7.98 -7.42 -7.12
C PRO A 119 -7.77 -7.56 -5.61
N ASN A 120 -6.68 -8.19 -5.16
CA ASN A 120 -6.37 -8.32 -3.74
C ASN A 120 -5.31 -7.32 -3.26
N LEU A 121 -4.73 -6.50 -4.14
CA LEU A 121 -3.69 -5.58 -3.75
C LEU A 121 -4.24 -4.45 -2.89
N VAL A 122 -3.70 -4.33 -1.69
CA VAL A 122 -3.87 -3.17 -0.82
C VAL A 122 -3.12 -2.01 -1.47
N GLN A 123 -3.84 -0.94 -1.79
CA GLN A 123 -3.24 0.28 -2.31
C GLN A 123 -2.21 0.80 -1.31
N HIS A 124 -0.98 0.99 -1.78
CA HIS A 124 0.17 1.39 -0.98
C HIS A 124 1.10 2.27 -1.83
N SER A 125 1.99 3.00 -1.16
CA SER A 125 3.14 3.64 -1.80
C SER A 125 4.32 2.68 -1.75
N GLN A 126 4.99 2.46 -2.90
CA GLN A 126 6.18 1.61 -2.99
C GLN A 126 7.24 2.01 -1.96
N ILE A 127 7.60 3.30 -1.93
CA ILE A 127 8.61 3.84 -1.01
C ILE A 127 8.20 3.59 0.44
N HIS A 128 6.94 3.83 0.78
CA HIS A 128 6.45 3.62 2.15
C HIS A 128 6.56 2.16 2.58
N THR A 129 6.18 1.22 1.70
CA THR A 129 6.30 -0.22 1.97
C THR A 129 7.75 -0.64 2.18
N GLN A 130 8.67 -0.18 1.33
CA GLN A 130 10.08 -0.59 1.42
C GLN A 130 10.80 0.06 2.62
N ALA A 131 10.54 1.34 2.87
CA ALA A 131 11.20 2.12 3.92
C ALA A 131 10.66 1.84 5.33
N TRP A 132 9.57 1.06 5.48
CA TRP A 132 9.20 0.48 6.79
C TRP A 132 10.37 -0.28 7.44
N ARG A 133 11.24 -0.90 6.63
CA ARG A 133 12.45 -1.62 7.08
C ARG A 133 13.62 -0.70 7.44
N ALA A 134 13.48 0.61 7.28
CA ALA A 134 14.47 1.60 7.72
C ALA A 134 14.26 2.02 9.19
N SER A 135 13.30 1.44 9.90
CA SER A 135 12.98 1.77 11.30
C SER A 135 12.73 3.27 11.53
N GLY A 136 12.14 3.94 10.55
CA GLY A 136 11.76 5.36 10.63
C GLY A 136 10.26 5.56 10.47
N ASP A 137 9.76 6.68 10.99
CA ASP A 137 8.39 7.11 10.77
C ASP A 137 8.28 7.88 9.44
N ILE A 138 7.32 7.49 8.60
CA ILE A 138 7.07 8.12 7.30
C ILE A 138 5.69 8.76 7.32
N SER A 139 5.65 10.07 7.13
CA SER A 139 4.41 10.85 7.03
C SER A 139 4.25 11.42 5.62
N LEU A 140 3.11 11.15 5.00
CA LEU A 140 2.73 11.78 3.73
C LEU A 140 2.07 13.13 4.01
N ILE A 141 2.56 14.19 3.38
CA ILE A 141 2.00 15.53 3.46
C ILE A 141 1.40 15.89 2.11
N LEU A 142 0.10 16.19 2.07
CA LEU A 142 -0.61 16.57 0.85
C LEU A 142 -0.87 18.07 0.83
N SER A 143 -0.24 18.76 -0.12
CA SER A 143 -0.55 20.15 -0.46
C SER A 143 -1.78 20.22 -1.37
N LYS A 144 -2.66 21.20 -1.18
CA LYS A 144 -3.78 21.44 -2.12
C LYS A 144 -3.39 22.43 -3.21
N SER A 145 -2.37 23.25 -2.95
CA SER A 145 -1.76 24.11 -3.95
C SER A 145 -0.84 23.34 -4.88
N GLY A 146 -0.81 23.74 -6.15
CA GLY A 146 0.04 23.11 -7.16
C GLY A 146 1.53 23.42 -6.91
N PRO A 147 2.45 22.54 -7.35
CA PRO A 147 3.89 22.70 -7.11
C PRO A 147 4.46 23.99 -7.75
N GLU A 148 3.93 24.40 -8.90
CA GLU A 148 4.37 25.61 -9.60
C GLU A 148 3.85 26.92 -8.98
N ASN A 149 2.86 26.84 -8.10
CA ASN A 149 2.32 27.99 -7.40
C ASN A 149 1.86 27.59 -5.99
N PRO A 150 2.81 27.30 -5.08
CA PRO A 150 2.48 26.77 -3.77
C PRO A 150 1.90 27.87 -2.87
N SER A 151 0.94 27.49 -2.04
CA SER A 151 0.32 28.38 -1.07
C SER A 151 1.27 28.63 0.10
N VAL A 152 1.61 29.89 0.34
CA VAL A 152 2.42 30.30 1.50
C VAL A 152 1.83 29.79 2.82
N ASN A 153 0.50 29.81 2.94
CA ASN A 153 -0.18 29.32 4.15
C ASN A 153 -0.01 27.81 4.33
N GLU A 154 0.01 27.04 3.25
CA GLU A 154 0.24 25.59 3.31
C GLU A 154 1.70 25.30 3.65
N ILE A 155 2.66 26.03 3.06
CA ILE A 155 4.08 25.90 3.40
C ILE A 155 4.30 26.14 4.90
N ILE A 156 3.76 27.24 5.45
CA ILE A 156 3.88 27.55 6.89
C ILE A 156 3.23 26.45 7.75
N ALA A 157 2.11 25.87 7.32
CA ALA A 157 1.46 24.78 8.05
C ALA A 157 2.32 23.51 8.06
N VAL A 158 2.94 23.17 6.92
CA VAL A 158 3.88 22.04 6.79
C VAL A 158 5.11 22.25 7.65
N GLU A 159 5.72 23.44 7.60
CA GLU A 159 6.88 23.79 8.41
C GLU A 159 6.58 23.62 9.92
N LYS A 160 5.43 24.14 10.38
CA LYS A 160 4.99 23.99 11.77
C LYS A 160 4.76 22.53 12.15
N TYR A 161 4.20 21.74 11.25
CA TYR A 161 4.00 20.31 11.46
C TYR A 161 5.34 19.58 11.61
N VAL A 162 6.27 19.77 10.66
CA VAL A 162 7.60 19.14 10.67
C VAL A 162 8.40 19.56 11.90
N SER A 163 8.46 20.86 12.19
CA SER A 163 9.13 21.41 13.38
C SER A 163 8.51 20.86 14.66
N GLY A 164 7.17 20.75 14.70
CA GLY A 164 6.46 20.16 15.83
C GLY A 164 6.77 18.68 16.03
N CYS A 165 6.95 17.91 14.95
CA CYS A 165 7.38 16.52 15.02
C CYS A 165 8.84 16.39 15.50
N ALA A 166 9.75 17.19 14.94
CA ALA A 166 11.17 17.18 15.32
C ALA A 166 11.40 17.59 16.78
N CYS A 167 10.62 18.55 17.29
CA CYS A 167 10.77 19.06 18.66
C CYS A 167 10.02 18.26 19.74
N LYS A 168 9.24 17.23 19.37
CA LYS A 168 8.43 16.44 20.33
C LYS A 168 9.18 15.36 21.11
N GLY A 169 10.53 15.36 21.06
CA GLY A 169 11.35 14.79 22.13
C GLY A 169 11.62 13.29 22.07
N ASN A 170 12.36 12.84 21.05
CA ASN A 170 13.32 11.73 21.15
C ASN A 170 14.55 12.13 20.33
N GLU A 171 15.74 11.63 20.69
CA GLU A 171 17.03 11.96 20.04
C GLU A 171 16.92 11.98 18.50
N PRO A 172 17.61 12.92 17.82
CA PRO A 172 17.39 13.21 16.42
C PRO A 172 17.79 12.00 15.55
N THR A 173 16.81 11.21 15.15
CA THR A 173 16.96 10.24 14.07
C THR A 173 16.60 10.96 12.78
N GLY A 174 17.56 10.99 11.86
CA GLY A 174 17.59 11.90 10.70
C GLY A 174 16.30 11.92 9.89
N ILE A 175 15.62 13.07 9.94
CA ILE A 175 14.53 13.39 9.02
C ILE A 175 15.17 13.76 7.69
N TYR A 176 15.08 12.89 6.69
CA TYR A 176 15.40 13.22 5.31
C TYR A 176 14.14 13.77 4.63
N LEU A 177 14.18 15.05 4.26
CA LEU A 177 13.11 15.73 3.56
C LEU A 177 13.43 15.71 2.05
N MET A 178 12.75 14.86 1.28
CA MET A 178 12.68 15.02 -0.18
C MET A 178 11.35 15.71 -0.52
N ILE A 179 11.43 16.99 -0.86
CA ILE A 179 10.35 17.75 -1.49
C ILE A 179 10.50 17.55 -3.00
N TRP A 180 9.46 17.06 -3.65
CA TRP A 180 9.29 17.14 -5.11
C TRP A 180 8.20 18.17 -5.41
#